data_AF-A0A2U0RXC0-F1
#
_entry.id   AF-A0A2U0RXC0-F1
#
_cell.length_a   1.000
_cell.length_b   1.000
_cell.length_c   1.000
_cell.angle_alpha   90.00
_cell.angle_beta   90.00
_cell.angle_gamma   90.00
#
_symmetry.space_group_name_H-M   'P 1'
#
loop_
_entity.id
_entity.type
_entity.pdbx_description
1 polymer ?
#
loop_
_entity_poly.entity_id
_entity_poly.type
_entity_poly.pdbx_seq_one_letter_code
_entity_poly.pdbx_strand_id
1 'polypeptide(L)'
;MMILQDKKALSPVISGIILIAVTTAVAIAATSWMGSMSFNFMETEEVKVANCMWAPDNSHANITVINTGDDPVQIYAVQVDGNSAADYDFVSGSSVIDSGVSEMLTVSDFFAANAKHTFNVITNKGNSFKLVAKAPPNSVSFKMEWGTTTVNDVFTQVNLQNSYCSPIIVCAPEYSSGVPRSVRLTDVCGSSFNVMVQNPSSAVCPDTVVHYLVVEEGVWNYPLKVEARKYTTDTVGENNNWDYDTRTFGQDYSGNIIVCHQAMSYNDPSWITTYISKEDSRTAPPSSGDDCFRIALNGAEAANSHGTETVGYIIFEEGCSEVAGIKYDIKQTTDTVAGLTNSPPYSTSFSQTFDTSPAVLISTLLEMDGNNGGWTLDYSISQTQAGLAVDEDQVGDSERGHTTETCGFIAFETAGSYPN
;
A
#
# COMPACT_ATOMS: atom_id res chain seq x y z
N MET A 1 -56.70 26.46 80.81
CA MET A 1 -56.07 26.64 79.48
C MET A 1 -54.57 26.48 79.68
N MET A 2 -54.02 25.32 79.32
CA MET A 2 -52.62 24.97 79.51
C MET A 2 -52.05 24.64 78.13
N ILE A 3 -51.18 25.51 77.63
CA ILE A 3 -50.55 25.40 76.30
C ILE A 3 -49.46 24.33 76.41
N LEU A 4 -49.63 23.22 75.69
CA LEU A 4 -48.59 22.22 75.50
C LEU A 4 -47.56 22.79 74.52
N GLN A 5 -46.35 23.11 75.01
CA GLN A 5 -45.20 23.41 74.17
C GLN A 5 -44.64 22.12 73.58
N ASP A 6 -44.62 22.01 72.26
CA ASP A 6 -44.00 20.91 71.53
C ASP A 6 -42.48 20.90 71.74
N LYS A 7 -41.99 19.87 72.44
CA LYS A 7 -40.56 19.57 72.56
C LYS A 7 -40.12 18.79 71.32
N LYS A 8 -39.41 19.47 70.41
CA LYS A 8 -38.41 18.98 69.42
C LYS A 8 -38.51 19.65 68.03
N ALA A 9 -38.76 20.96 67.95
CA ALA A 9 -38.53 21.69 66.69
C ALA A 9 -37.03 22.02 66.56
N LEU A 10 -36.38 21.56 65.48
CA LEU A 10 -35.01 21.98 65.13
C LEU A 10 -34.97 23.51 65.00
N SER A 11 -33.97 24.15 65.61
CA SER A 11 -33.80 25.60 65.51
C SER A 11 -33.70 26.02 64.03
N PRO A 12 -34.32 27.14 63.62
CA PRO A 12 -34.25 27.65 62.25
C PRO A 12 -32.82 27.74 61.70
N VAL A 13 -31.84 28.01 62.57
CA VAL A 13 -30.41 28.07 62.22
C VAL A 13 -29.87 26.69 61.83
N ILE A 14 -30.21 25.65 62.59
CA ILE A 14 -29.73 24.28 62.35
C ILE A 14 -30.38 23.72 61.08
N SER A 15 -31.68 23.96 60.89
CA SER A 15 -32.39 23.59 59.65
C SER A 15 -31.79 24.28 58.42
N GLY A 16 -31.42 25.56 58.52
CA GLY A 16 -30.77 26.29 57.43
C GLY A 16 -29.40 25.71 57.04
N ILE A 17 -28.57 25.36 58.03
CA ILE A 17 -27.26 24.74 57.79
C ILE A 17 -27.42 23.37 57.12
N ILE A 18 -28.34 22.54 57.60
CA ILE A 18 -28.62 21.23 57.00
C ILE A 18 -29.11 21.39 55.57
N LEU A 19 -30.03 22.33 55.32
CA LEU A 19 -30.58 22.57 54.00
C LEU A 19 -29.47 22.97 53.01
N ILE A 20 -28.61 23.91 53.39
CA ILE A 20 -27.48 24.36 52.56
C ILE A 20 -26.52 23.21 52.29
N ALA A 21 -26.14 22.44 53.31
CA ALA A 21 -25.23 21.31 53.17
C ALA A 21 -25.78 20.24 52.21
N VAL A 22 -27.07 19.90 52.34
CA VAL A 22 -27.74 18.94 51.46
C VAL A 22 -27.83 19.48 50.03
N THR A 23 -28.21 20.75 49.84
CA THR A 23 -28.29 21.34 48.50
C THR A 23 -26.94 21.40 47.81
N THR A 24 -25.86 21.72 48.53
CA THR A 24 -24.50 21.75 47.97
C THR A 24 -24.02 20.34 47.61
N ALA A 25 -24.26 19.35 48.48
CA ALA A 25 -23.88 17.96 48.21
C ALA A 25 -24.62 17.40 46.99
N VAL A 26 -25.92 17.65 46.87
CA VAL A 26 -26.72 17.24 45.70
C VAL A 26 -26.26 17.96 44.44
N ALA A 27 -25.94 19.25 44.51
CA ALA A 27 -25.45 20.02 43.36
C ALA A 27 -24.09 19.51 42.85
N ILE A 28 -23.14 19.19 43.76
CA ILE A 28 -21.84 18.62 43.37
C ILE A 28 -22.04 17.24 42.74
N ALA A 29 -22.84 16.36 43.36
CA ALA A 29 -23.12 15.02 42.84
C ALA A 29 -23.78 15.06 41.44
N ALA A 30 -24.76 15.95 41.26
CA ALA A 30 -25.41 16.16 39.97
C ALA A 30 -24.42 16.69 38.92
N THR A 31 -23.56 17.65 39.29
CA THR A 31 -22.56 18.22 38.37
C THR A 31 -21.49 17.20 37.98
N SER A 32 -21.01 16.38 38.92
CA SER A 32 -20.07 15.30 38.62
C SER A 32 -20.70 14.22 37.74
N TRP A 33 -21.97 13.88 37.96
CA TRP A 33 -22.69 12.91 37.14
C TRP A 33 -22.93 13.44 35.72
N MET A 34 -23.44 14.67 35.60
CA MET A 34 -23.62 15.32 34.29
C MET A 34 -22.29 15.51 33.55
N GLY A 35 -21.22 15.88 34.26
CA GLY A 35 -19.88 15.96 33.69
C GLY A 35 -19.40 14.61 33.17
N SER A 36 -19.54 13.54 33.97
CA SER A 36 -19.18 12.17 33.54
C SER A 36 -19.99 11.68 32.34
N MET A 37 -21.26 12.07 32.23
CA MET A 37 -22.08 11.78 31.05
C MET A 37 -21.51 12.47 29.82
N SER A 38 -21.15 13.77 29.92
CA SER A 38 -20.55 14.49 28.80
C SER A 38 -19.23 13.89 28.33
N PHE A 39 -18.37 13.38 29.23
CA PHE A 39 -17.13 12.70 28.82
C PHE A 39 -17.38 11.37 28.12
N ASN A 40 -18.29 10.54 28.63
CA ASN A 40 -18.64 9.26 27.99
C ASN A 40 -19.36 9.43 26.64
N PHE A 41 -20.01 10.59 26.38
CA PHE A 41 -20.60 10.91 25.08
C PHE A 41 -19.60 11.51 24.07
N MET A 42 -18.37 11.84 24.50
CA MET A 42 -17.33 12.39 23.63
C MET A 42 -16.36 11.32 23.08
N GLU A 43 -16.33 10.12 23.67
CA GLU A 43 -15.58 8.99 23.13
C GLU A 43 -16.22 8.50 21.82
N THR A 44 -15.70 8.97 20.69
CA THR A 44 -16.10 8.50 19.36
C THR A 44 -15.13 7.40 18.96
N GLU A 45 -15.65 6.20 18.69
CA GLU A 45 -14.82 5.15 18.08
C GLU A 45 -14.56 5.51 16.61
N GLU A 46 -13.30 5.52 16.22
CA GLU A 46 -12.90 5.74 14.84
C GLU A 46 -12.16 4.50 14.33
N VAL A 47 -12.88 3.62 13.63
CA VAL A 47 -12.31 2.41 13.02
C VAL A 47 -12.43 2.50 11.51
N LYS A 48 -11.35 2.17 10.81
CA LYS A 48 -11.32 2.02 9.36
C LYS A 48 -11.21 0.54 9.01
N VAL A 49 -12.21 0.01 8.31
CA VAL A 49 -12.13 -1.32 7.70
C VAL A 49 -11.66 -1.11 6.26
N ALA A 50 -10.43 -1.53 5.98
CA ALA A 50 -9.75 -1.31 4.71
C ALA A 50 -9.15 -2.62 4.21
N ASN A 51 -8.81 -2.67 2.92
CA ASN A 51 -8.24 -3.82 2.21
C ASN A 51 -9.10 -5.11 2.33
N CYS A 52 -9.26 -5.83 1.22
CA CYS A 52 -9.94 -7.11 1.24
C CYS A 52 -9.16 -8.07 0.34
N MET A 53 -8.57 -9.08 0.94
CA MET A 53 -7.82 -10.12 0.25
C MET A 53 -8.66 -11.38 0.23
N TRP A 54 -9.15 -11.74 -0.94
CA TRP A 54 -9.94 -12.95 -1.12
C TRP A 54 -9.06 -14.19 -1.15
N ALA A 55 -9.50 -15.27 -0.52
CA ALA A 55 -8.94 -16.58 -0.75
C ALA A 55 -9.11 -16.97 -2.23
N PRO A 56 -8.15 -17.68 -2.85
CA PRO A 56 -8.25 -18.08 -4.26
C PRO A 56 -9.50 -18.89 -4.62
N ASP A 57 -10.11 -19.55 -3.63
CA ASP A 57 -11.31 -20.37 -3.73
C ASP A 57 -12.58 -19.70 -3.16
N ASN A 58 -12.49 -18.41 -2.78
CA ASN A 58 -13.56 -17.66 -2.12
C ASN A 58 -14.08 -18.30 -0.82
N SER A 59 -13.28 -19.12 -0.11
CA SER A 59 -13.67 -19.71 1.17
C SER A 59 -13.64 -18.71 2.33
N HIS A 60 -12.77 -17.70 2.24
CA HIS A 60 -12.61 -16.65 3.23
C HIS A 60 -12.11 -15.35 2.59
N ALA A 61 -12.20 -14.25 3.33
CA ALA A 61 -11.65 -12.95 2.96
C ALA A 61 -10.88 -12.37 4.15
N ASN A 62 -9.63 -11.97 3.94
CA ASN A 62 -8.84 -11.28 4.95
C ASN A 62 -9.06 -9.77 4.80
N ILE A 63 -9.58 -9.14 5.84
CA ILE A 63 -9.82 -7.70 5.90
C ILE A 63 -8.87 -7.07 6.92
N THR A 64 -8.45 -5.83 6.65
CA THR A 64 -7.64 -5.06 7.60
C THR A 64 -8.54 -4.11 8.39
N VAL A 65 -8.38 -4.09 9.71
CA VAL A 65 -9.13 -3.22 10.62
C VAL A 65 -8.12 -2.34 11.35
N ILE A 66 -8.29 -1.03 11.25
CA ILE A 66 -7.37 -0.03 11.80
C ILE A 66 -8.14 0.84 12.78
N ASN A 67 -7.64 0.98 14.00
CA ASN A 67 -8.17 1.96 14.95
C ASN A 67 -7.47 3.31 14.74
N THR A 68 -8.21 4.29 14.22
CA THR A 68 -7.70 5.65 13.96
C THR A 68 -8.07 6.63 15.07
N GLY A 69 -8.80 6.19 16.10
CA GLY A 69 -9.14 7.00 17.27
C GLY A 69 -8.10 6.88 18.39
N ASP A 70 -8.29 7.67 19.44
CA ASP A 70 -7.35 7.80 20.56
C ASP A 70 -7.46 6.70 21.64
N ASP A 71 -8.56 5.94 21.64
CA ASP A 71 -8.87 4.92 22.66
C ASP A 71 -8.93 3.51 22.05
N PRO A 72 -8.57 2.45 22.79
CA PRO A 72 -8.70 1.07 22.31
C PRO A 72 -10.14 0.68 21.97
N VAL A 73 -10.32 -0.01 20.84
CA VAL A 73 -11.64 -0.46 20.36
C VAL A 73 -11.72 -1.98 20.40
N GLN A 74 -12.80 -2.50 21.01
CA GLN A 74 -13.04 -3.94 21.05
C GLN A 74 -14.02 -4.36 19.94
N ILE A 75 -13.58 -5.25 19.07
CA ILE A 75 -14.41 -5.90 18.07
C ILE A 75 -15.29 -6.96 18.74
N TYR A 76 -16.60 -6.88 18.48
CA TYR A 76 -17.61 -7.75 19.05
C TYR A 76 -18.14 -8.77 18.04
N ALA A 77 -18.37 -8.34 16.80
CA ALA A 77 -18.92 -9.20 15.76
C ALA A 77 -18.54 -8.73 14.35
N VAL A 78 -18.59 -9.64 13.40
CA VAL A 78 -18.49 -9.36 11.96
C VAL A 78 -19.74 -9.87 11.26
N GLN A 79 -20.26 -9.08 10.33
CA GLN A 79 -21.37 -9.45 9.46
C GLN A 79 -20.97 -9.40 7.98
N VAL A 80 -21.50 -10.33 7.20
CA VAL A 80 -21.41 -10.38 5.74
C VAL A 80 -22.81 -10.23 5.15
N ASP A 81 -22.99 -9.24 4.28
CA ASP A 81 -24.27 -8.92 3.60
C ASP A 81 -25.47 -8.78 4.55
N GLY A 82 -25.21 -8.28 5.76
CA GLY A 82 -26.21 -8.04 6.80
C GLY A 82 -26.54 -9.26 7.67
N ASN A 83 -25.89 -10.41 7.45
CA ASN A 83 -25.98 -11.59 8.31
C ASN A 83 -24.71 -11.73 9.14
N SER A 84 -24.77 -12.38 10.30
CA SER A 84 -23.54 -12.75 11.04
C SER A 84 -22.65 -13.59 10.14
N ALA A 85 -21.35 -13.27 10.10
CA ALA A 85 -20.37 -14.09 9.41
C ALA A 85 -20.40 -15.53 9.93
N ALA A 86 -20.14 -16.50 9.07
CA ALA A 86 -20.11 -17.91 9.48
C ALA A 86 -19.00 -18.18 10.50
N ASP A 87 -17.83 -17.56 10.29
CA ASP A 87 -16.73 -17.53 11.25
C ASP A 87 -15.83 -16.29 11.03
N TYR A 88 -15.07 -15.91 12.05
CA TYR A 88 -13.98 -14.94 11.89
C TYR A 88 -12.88 -15.13 12.93
N ASP A 89 -11.63 -14.97 12.50
CA ASP A 89 -10.43 -15.13 13.33
C ASP A 89 -9.46 -13.97 13.14
N PHE A 90 -8.70 -13.66 14.19
CA PHE A 90 -7.60 -12.69 14.14
C PHE A 90 -6.33 -13.39 13.65
N VAL A 91 -5.83 -12.98 12.49
CA VAL A 91 -4.57 -13.48 11.91
C VAL A 91 -3.38 -12.85 12.61
N SER A 92 -3.51 -11.58 12.98
CA SER A 92 -2.60 -10.84 13.84
C SER A 92 -3.38 -10.26 15.03
N GLY A 93 -2.69 -10.13 16.17
CA GLY A 93 -3.21 -9.41 17.33
C GLY A 93 -4.39 -10.05 18.04
N SER A 94 -5.38 -9.23 18.41
CA SER A 94 -6.50 -9.63 19.27
C SER A 94 -7.80 -8.88 18.95
N SER A 95 -8.89 -9.26 19.62
CA SER A 95 -10.18 -8.56 19.50
C SER A 95 -10.21 -7.16 20.10
N VAL A 96 -9.15 -6.73 20.77
CA VAL A 96 -8.94 -5.34 21.20
C VAL A 96 -7.86 -4.72 20.32
N ILE A 97 -8.21 -3.67 19.60
CA ILE A 97 -7.33 -2.93 18.69
C ILE A 97 -6.95 -1.62 19.37
N ASP A 98 -5.70 -1.52 19.81
CA ASP A 98 -5.17 -0.30 20.41
C ASP A 98 -5.13 0.87 19.41
N SER A 99 -5.12 2.10 19.91
CA SER A 99 -5.02 3.32 19.10
C SER A 99 -3.83 3.26 18.14
N GLY A 100 -4.08 3.51 16.85
CA GLY A 100 -3.05 3.52 15.80
C GLY A 100 -2.61 2.13 15.31
N VAL A 101 -3.17 1.05 15.86
CA VAL A 101 -2.83 -0.32 15.47
C VAL A 101 -3.73 -0.80 14.33
N SER A 102 -3.14 -1.61 13.45
CA SER A 102 -3.81 -2.29 12.33
C SER A 102 -3.77 -3.80 12.56
N GLU A 103 -4.92 -4.45 12.50
CA GLU A 103 -5.05 -5.90 12.66
C GLU A 103 -5.70 -6.54 11.43
N MET A 104 -5.36 -7.79 11.15
CA MET A 104 -5.95 -8.57 10.05
C MET A 104 -6.95 -9.59 10.59
N LEU A 105 -8.17 -9.56 10.05
CA LEU A 105 -9.22 -10.54 10.35
C LEU A 105 -9.47 -11.42 9.13
N THR A 106 -9.40 -12.73 9.31
CA THR A 106 -9.93 -13.70 8.35
C THR A 106 -11.42 -13.87 8.59
N VAL A 107 -12.25 -13.50 7.62
CA VAL A 107 -13.71 -13.67 7.67
C VAL A 107 -14.10 -14.82 6.75
N SER A 108 -14.65 -15.89 7.32
CA SER A 108 -15.11 -17.05 6.57
C SER A 108 -16.63 -17.00 6.38
N ASP A 109 -17.08 -17.08 5.13
CA ASP A 109 -18.49 -17.14 4.77
C ASP A 109 -18.64 -17.71 3.34
N PHE A 110 -19.87 -17.88 2.87
CA PHE A 110 -20.13 -18.13 1.47
C PHE A 110 -20.07 -16.83 0.66
N PHE A 111 -19.01 -16.68 -0.14
CA PHE A 111 -18.85 -15.54 -1.05
C PHE A 111 -19.22 -15.93 -2.48
N ALA A 112 -20.30 -15.33 -2.99
CA ALA A 112 -20.73 -15.51 -4.36
C ALA A 112 -19.72 -14.84 -5.32
N ALA A 113 -19.08 -15.64 -6.16
CA ALA A 113 -18.13 -15.13 -7.15
C ALA A 113 -18.71 -14.00 -8.01
N ASN A 114 -17.84 -13.04 -8.32
CA ASN A 114 -18.18 -11.83 -9.08
C ASN A 114 -19.28 -10.95 -8.45
N ALA A 115 -19.68 -11.19 -7.21
CA ALA A 115 -20.63 -10.36 -6.48
C ALA A 115 -19.93 -9.40 -5.53
N LYS A 116 -20.58 -8.26 -5.24
CA LYS A 116 -20.16 -7.37 -4.16
C LYS A 116 -20.68 -7.93 -2.84
N HIS A 117 -19.79 -8.03 -1.86
CA HIS A 117 -20.09 -8.39 -0.49
C HIS A 117 -19.81 -7.20 0.43
N THR A 118 -20.67 -7.03 1.42
CA THR A 118 -20.55 -6.00 2.45
C THR A 118 -20.09 -6.62 3.76
N PHE A 119 -18.89 -6.23 4.22
CA PHE A 119 -18.38 -6.53 5.54
C PHE A 119 -18.77 -5.42 6.50
N ASN A 120 -19.44 -5.74 7.60
CA ASN A 120 -19.66 -4.82 8.71
C ASN A 120 -18.94 -5.33 9.94
N VAL A 121 -17.93 -4.60 10.41
CA VAL A 121 -17.24 -4.86 11.67
C VAL A 121 -17.96 -4.07 12.76
N ILE A 122 -18.40 -4.76 13.81
CA ILE A 122 -19.24 -4.22 14.88
C ILE A 122 -18.43 -4.21 16.18
N THR A 123 -18.39 -3.07 16.85
CA THR A 123 -17.69 -2.90 18.14
C THR A 123 -18.56 -3.30 19.32
N ASN A 124 -17.98 -3.43 20.51
CA ASN A 124 -18.73 -3.71 21.75
C ASN A 124 -19.72 -2.58 22.13
N LYS A 125 -19.49 -1.34 21.66
CA LYS A 125 -20.41 -0.20 21.80
C LYS A 125 -21.55 -0.24 20.77
N GLY A 126 -21.51 -1.17 19.81
CA GLY A 126 -22.52 -1.36 18.78
C GLY A 126 -22.35 -0.48 17.54
N ASN A 127 -21.24 0.25 17.43
CA ASN A 127 -20.91 1.00 16.21
C ASN A 127 -20.51 0.04 15.10
N SER A 128 -20.83 0.39 13.85
CA SER A 128 -20.62 -0.47 12.69
C SER A 128 -19.78 0.24 11.64
N PHE A 129 -18.71 -0.41 11.21
CA PHE A 129 -17.76 0.09 10.22
C PHE A 129 -17.77 -0.82 9.01
N LYS A 130 -17.91 -0.22 7.81
CA LYS A 130 -18.29 -0.93 6.60
C LYS A 130 -17.18 -0.96 5.55
N LEU A 131 -16.97 -2.13 4.96
CA LEU A 131 -16.19 -2.32 3.73
C LEU A 131 -17.05 -3.04 2.69
N VAL A 132 -17.00 -2.57 1.44
CA VAL A 132 -17.64 -3.27 0.30
C VAL A 132 -16.54 -3.73 -0.64
N ALA A 133 -16.43 -5.04 -0.85
CA ALA A 133 -15.46 -5.63 -1.76
C ALA A 133 -16.15 -6.58 -2.73
N LYS A 134 -15.64 -6.69 -3.96
CA LYS A 134 -16.17 -7.62 -4.95
C LYS A 134 -15.38 -8.92 -4.90
N ALA A 135 -16.05 -10.04 -4.63
CA ALA A 135 -15.43 -11.36 -4.68
C ALA A 135 -15.00 -11.69 -6.11
N PRO A 136 -13.80 -12.27 -6.29
CA PRO A 136 -13.33 -12.69 -7.60
C PRO A 136 -14.11 -13.92 -8.11
N PRO A 137 -13.90 -14.37 -9.35
CA PRO A 137 -14.43 -15.65 -9.83
C PRO A 137 -14.07 -16.82 -8.90
N ASN A 138 -14.88 -17.91 -8.87
CA ASN A 138 -14.73 -19.09 -7.99
C ASN A 138 -13.36 -19.79 -8.05
N SER A 139 -12.51 -19.42 -8.99
CA SER A 139 -11.11 -19.81 -9.06
C SER A 139 -10.39 -18.72 -9.84
N VAL A 140 -9.54 -17.95 -9.16
CA VAL A 140 -8.54 -17.12 -9.82
C VAL A 140 -7.33 -18.01 -10.07
N SER A 141 -6.91 -18.14 -11.33
CA SER A 141 -5.66 -18.81 -11.68
C SER A 141 -4.56 -17.77 -11.77
N PHE A 142 -3.33 -18.14 -11.39
CA PHE A 142 -2.17 -17.30 -11.64
C PHE A 142 -2.09 -16.97 -13.14
N LYS A 143 -1.96 -15.68 -13.45
CA LYS A 143 -1.64 -15.19 -14.79
C LYS A 143 -0.57 -14.13 -14.68
N MET A 144 0.32 -14.09 -15.65
CA MET A 144 1.27 -13.00 -15.81
C MET A 144 1.55 -12.73 -17.29
N GLU A 145 1.95 -11.51 -17.61
CA GLU A 145 2.30 -11.08 -18.95
C GLU A 145 3.37 -10.00 -18.84
N TRP A 146 4.37 -10.05 -19.70
CA TRP A 146 5.47 -9.10 -19.69
C TRP A 146 5.89 -8.77 -21.11
N GLY A 147 6.23 -7.51 -21.33
CA GLY A 147 6.51 -7.00 -22.66
C GLY A 147 7.02 -5.58 -22.63
N THR A 148 7.06 -4.98 -23.82
CA THR A 148 7.47 -3.59 -24.00
C THR A 148 6.46 -2.84 -24.88
N THR A 149 6.40 -1.54 -24.69
CA THR A 149 5.70 -0.61 -25.57
C THR A 149 6.51 0.67 -25.70
N THR A 150 6.33 1.44 -26.77
CA THR A 150 6.97 2.75 -26.93
C THR A 150 5.93 3.83 -26.78
N VAL A 151 6.15 4.74 -25.83
CA VAL A 151 5.22 5.83 -25.49
C VAL A 151 5.97 7.15 -25.29
N ASN A 152 5.23 8.25 -25.30
CA ASN A 152 5.72 9.58 -24.93
C ASN A 152 4.78 10.17 -23.86
N ASP A 153 4.57 11.48 -23.87
CA ASP A 153 3.66 12.19 -22.96
C ASP A 153 2.16 12.04 -23.29
N VAL A 154 1.82 11.11 -24.19
CA VAL A 154 0.43 10.78 -24.55
C VAL A 154 0.11 9.34 -24.18
N PHE A 155 -1.02 9.14 -23.48
CA PHE A 155 -1.52 7.81 -23.13
C PHE A 155 -1.73 6.93 -24.36
N THR A 156 -1.07 5.78 -24.35
CA THR A 156 -1.17 4.74 -25.36
C THR A 156 -1.72 3.47 -24.72
N GLN A 157 -2.71 2.85 -25.37
CA GLN A 157 -3.31 1.62 -24.87
C GLN A 157 -2.41 0.42 -25.16
N VAL A 158 -2.17 -0.39 -24.14
CA VAL A 158 -1.61 -1.74 -24.24
C VAL A 158 -2.74 -2.74 -24.04
N ASN A 159 -2.92 -3.62 -25.02
CA ASN A 159 -3.87 -4.74 -24.93
C ASN A 159 -3.14 -5.96 -24.37
N LEU A 160 -3.74 -6.59 -23.37
CA LEU A 160 -3.22 -7.80 -22.73
C LEU A 160 -3.66 -9.04 -23.50
N GLN A 161 -2.78 -10.03 -23.56
CA GLN A 161 -3.06 -11.37 -24.06
C GLN A 161 -3.95 -12.14 -23.08
N ASN A 162 -3.72 -11.95 -21.79
CA ASN A 162 -4.51 -12.54 -20.71
C ASN A 162 -5.72 -11.67 -20.32
N SER A 163 -6.75 -12.32 -19.77
CA SER A 163 -7.85 -11.63 -19.07
C SER A 163 -7.71 -11.82 -17.56
N TYR A 164 -7.41 -10.74 -16.87
CA TYR A 164 -7.21 -10.66 -15.43
C TYR A 164 -8.52 -10.33 -14.70
N CYS A 165 -8.68 -10.86 -13.49
CA CYS A 165 -9.76 -10.44 -12.59
C CYS A 165 -9.39 -9.14 -11.88
N SER A 166 -8.13 -9.05 -11.46
CA SER A 166 -7.54 -7.90 -10.80
C SER A 166 -6.06 -7.81 -11.18
N PRO A 167 -5.72 -7.12 -12.29
CA PRO A 167 -4.32 -6.98 -12.71
C PRO A 167 -3.57 -6.02 -11.79
N ILE A 168 -2.34 -6.40 -11.46
CA ILE A 168 -1.31 -5.55 -10.86
C ILE A 168 -0.24 -5.31 -11.91
N ILE A 169 0.07 -4.05 -12.18
CA ILE A 169 0.95 -3.64 -13.27
C ILE A 169 2.07 -2.80 -12.69
N VAL A 170 3.30 -3.17 -13.04
CA VAL A 170 4.52 -2.39 -12.74
C VAL A 170 5.27 -2.15 -14.05
N CYS A 171 5.94 -1.00 -14.13
CA CYS A 171 6.64 -0.58 -15.34
C CYS A 171 8.01 0.00 -15.01
N ALA A 172 8.94 -0.12 -15.96
CA ALA A 172 10.24 0.53 -15.90
C ALA A 172 10.52 1.26 -17.23
N PRO A 173 10.93 2.54 -17.18
CA PRO A 173 11.28 3.28 -18.38
C PRO A 173 12.74 3.03 -18.79
N GLU A 174 12.99 2.84 -20.08
CA GLU A 174 14.33 2.69 -20.64
C GLU A 174 14.78 3.99 -21.31
N TYR A 175 15.85 4.60 -20.77
CA TYR A 175 16.51 5.75 -21.39
C TYR A 175 17.90 6.02 -20.79
N SER A 176 18.72 6.74 -21.55
CA SER A 176 20.09 7.11 -21.14
C SER A 176 20.39 8.60 -21.18
N SER A 177 19.43 9.42 -21.66
CA SER A 177 19.59 10.87 -21.80
C SER A 177 18.24 11.56 -22.03
N GLY A 178 18.23 12.89 -22.17
CA GLY A 178 17.02 13.69 -22.38
C GLY A 178 16.42 14.16 -21.07
N VAL A 179 15.14 14.54 -21.06
CA VAL A 179 14.46 15.05 -19.86
C VAL A 179 14.18 13.93 -18.83
N PRO A 180 14.09 14.22 -17.52
CA PRO A 180 13.67 13.21 -16.55
C PRO A 180 12.23 12.77 -16.77
N ARG A 181 11.92 11.49 -16.54
CA ARG A 181 10.55 10.97 -16.75
C ARG A 181 10.29 9.66 -16.03
N SER A 182 9.11 9.55 -15.45
CA SER A 182 8.58 8.33 -14.83
C SER A 182 7.34 7.83 -15.58
N VAL A 183 6.96 6.57 -15.38
CA VAL A 183 5.81 5.96 -16.05
C VAL A 183 4.52 6.29 -15.30
N ARG A 184 3.46 6.65 -16.04
CA ARG A 184 2.10 6.83 -15.50
C ARG A 184 1.13 5.88 -16.18
N LEU A 185 0.22 5.33 -15.40
CA LEU A 185 -0.82 4.40 -15.85
C LEU A 185 -2.21 4.97 -15.62
N THR A 186 -3.15 4.61 -16.49
CA THR A 186 -4.57 4.86 -16.30
C THR A 186 -5.41 3.76 -16.95
N ASP A 187 -6.72 3.80 -16.73
CA ASP A 187 -7.69 2.89 -17.36
C ASP A 187 -7.32 1.40 -17.24
N VAL A 188 -6.74 1.01 -16.10
CA VAL A 188 -6.37 -0.37 -15.81
C VAL A 188 -7.64 -1.22 -15.67
N CYS A 189 -7.78 -2.19 -16.57
CA CYS A 189 -8.86 -3.17 -16.55
C CYS A 189 -8.31 -4.56 -16.85
N GLY A 190 -9.17 -5.58 -16.77
CA GLY A 190 -8.76 -6.97 -16.90
C GLY A 190 -8.09 -7.36 -18.23
N SER A 191 -8.19 -6.55 -19.28
CA SER A 191 -7.65 -6.89 -20.61
C SER A 191 -6.82 -5.77 -21.26
N SER A 192 -6.66 -4.63 -20.60
CA SER A 192 -5.86 -3.52 -21.13
C SER A 192 -5.52 -2.51 -20.04
N PHE A 193 -4.52 -1.69 -20.32
CA PHE A 193 -4.21 -0.48 -19.56
C PHE A 193 -3.69 0.60 -20.51
N ASN A 194 -3.74 1.85 -20.08
CA ASN A 194 -3.16 2.98 -20.79
C ASN A 194 -1.87 3.40 -20.08
N VAL A 195 -0.83 3.71 -20.84
CA VAL A 195 0.50 4.07 -20.32
C VAL A 195 1.09 5.26 -21.06
N MET A 196 1.80 6.13 -20.33
CA MET A 196 2.60 7.24 -20.84
C MET A 196 3.84 7.45 -19.96
N VAL A 197 4.73 8.35 -20.38
CA VAL A 197 5.81 8.87 -19.52
C VAL A 197 5.60 10.34 -19.21
N GLN A 198 5.80 10.74 -17.96
CA GLN A 198 5.58 12.11 -17.49
C GLN A 198 6.86 12.71 -16.92
N ASN A 199 7.17 13.94 -17.31
CA ASN A 199 8.25 14.72 -16.73
C ASN A 199 7.73 15.52 -15.50
N PRO A 200 8.48 15.56 -14.39
CA PRO A 200 8.09 16.32 -13.19
C PRO A 200 7.83 17.81 -13.43
N SER A 201 8.60 18.43 -14.32
CA SER A 201 8.51 19.85 -14.67
C SER A 201 7.60 20.13 -15.87
N SER A 202 6.79 19.14 -16.30
CA SER A 202 5.89 19.23 -17.47
C SER A 202 6.60 19.51 -18.81
N ALA A 203 7.90 19.17 -18.92
CA ALA A 203 8.58 19.17 -20.21
C ALA A 203 8.04 18.04 -21.11
N VAL A 204 8.07 18.27 -22.43
CA VAL A 204 7.67 17.26 -23.41
C VAL A 204 8.60 16.05 -23.31
N CYS A 205 8.01 14.86 -23.15
CA CYS A 205 8.77 13.61 -23.08
C CYS A 205 9.05 13.07 -24.50
N PRO A 206 10.28 12.64 -24.80
CA PRO A 206 10.58 11.90 -26.01
C PRO A 206 9.96 10.50 -25.97
N ASP A 207 9.85 9.88 -27.14
CA ASP A 207 9.52 8.46 -27.25
C ASP A 207 10.47 7.63 -26.38
N THR A 208 9.89 6.82 -25.50
CA THR A 208 10.55 6.05 -24.46
C THR A 208 10.03 4.62 -24.52
N VAL A 209 10.93 3.65 -24.52
CA VAL A 209 10.55 2.25 -24.35
C VAL A 209 10.17 2.05 -22.89
N VAL A 210 8.97 1.53 -22.64
CA VAL A 210 8.48 1.18 -21.32
C VAL A 210 8.32 -0.34 -21.28
N HIS A 211 9.04 -0.95 -20.35
CA HIS A 211 8.89 -2.34 -19.97
C HIS A 211 7.71 -2.45 -19.01
N TYR A 212 6.88 -3.48 -19.17
CA TYR A 212 5.75 -3.73 -18.28
C TYR A 212 5.70 -5.19 -17.84
N LEU A 213 5.23 -5.40 -16.62
CA LEU A 213 4.88 -6.69 -16.06
C LEU A 213 3.49 -6.59 -15.42
N VAL A 214 2.60 -7.49 -15.84
CA VAL A 214 1.25 -7.65 -15.31
C VAL A 214 1.15 -8.98 -14.60
N VAL A 215 0.66 -8.98 -13.36
CA VAL A 215 0.42 -10.19 -12.57
C VAL A 215 -1.00 -10.15 -12.02
N GLU A 216 -1.68 -11.29 -12.01
CA GLU A 216 -2.97 -11.44 -11.33
C GLU A 216 -2.78 -11.26 -9.82
N GLU A 217 -3.56 -10.37 -9.22
CA GLU A 217 -3.53 -10.11 -7.77
C GLU A 217 -3.68 -11.41 -6.96
N GLY A 218 -2.79 -11.61 -5.99
CA GLY A 218 -2.77 -12.80 -5.14
C GLY A 218 -1.39 -13.13 -4.60
N VAL A 219 -1.32 -14.19 -3.80
CA VAL A 219 -0.08 -14.78 -3.27
C VAL A 219 0.08 -16.15 -3.93
N TRP A 220 1.14 -16.32 -4.70
CA TRP A 220 1.33 -17.44 -5.60
C TRP A 220 2.66 -18.12 -5.33
N ASN A 221 2.65 -19.45 -5.29
CA ASN A 221 3.87 -20.27 -5.14
C ASN A 221 4.29 -20.97 -6.45
N TYR A 222 3.46 -20.90 -7.49
CA TYR A 222 3.67 -21.54 -8.78
C TYR A 222 3.00 -20.71 -9.89
N PRO A 223 3.62 -20.58 -11.08
CA PRO A 223 4.91 -21.11 -11.54
C PRO A 223 6.13 -20.39 -10.96
N LEU A 224 5.90 -19.26 -10.30
CA LEU A 224 6.88 -18.44 -9.61
C LEU A 224 6.32 -18.11 -8.22
N LYS A 225 7.22 -17.98 -7.23
CA LYS A 225 6.86 -17.43 -5.91
C LYS A 225 6.75 -15.92 -6.02
N VAL A 226 5.53 -15.40 -5.96
CA VAL A 226 5.23 -13.98 -6.18
C VAL A 226 4.00 -13.55 -5.39
N GLU A 227 4.04 -12.36 -4.82
CA GLU A 227 2.87 -11.68 -4.26
C GLU A 227 2.58 -10.44 -5.09
N ALA A 228 1.33 -10.27 -5.52
CA ALA A 228 0.88 -9.10 -6.26
C ALA A 228 -0.34 -8.52 -5.56
N ARG A 229 -0.31 -7.23 -5.21
CA ARG A 229 -1.33 -6.55 -4.43
C ARG A 229 -1.53 -5.11 -4.90
N LYS A 230 -2.65 -4.52 -4.50
CA LYS A 230 -2.86 -3.08 -4.60
C LYS A 230 -3.61 -2.52 -3.41
N TYR A 231 -3.48 -1.22 -3.24
CA TYR A 231 -4.23 -0.45 -2.26
C TYR A 231 -4.40 0.99 -2.78
N THR A 232 -5.23 1.79 -2.12
CA THR A 232 -5.42 3.20 -2.45
C THR A 232 -4.81 4.08 -1.37
N THR A 233 -4.12 5.15 -1.77
CA THR A 233 -3.49 6.09 -0.84
C THR A 233 -3.39 7.49 -1.44
N ASP A 234 -3.41 8.49 -0.58
CA ASP A 234 -3.02 9.88 -0.82
C ASP A 234 -1.79 10.27 0.02
N THR A 235 -1.15 9.31 0.71
CA THR A 235 0.10 9.51 1.45
C THR A 235 1.24 9.78 0.48
N VAL A 236 1.92 10.91 0.67
CA VAL A 236 3.03 11.37 -0.18
C VAL A 236 4.30 11.55 0.65
N GLY A 237 5.35 10.81 0.30
CA GLY A 237 6.71 11.10 0.72
C GLY A 237 7.42 12.00 -0.31
N GLU A 238 8.23 12.93 0.16
CA GLU A 238 8.86 13.99 -0.62
C GLU A 238 10.16 14.46 0.04
N ASN A 239 10.85 15.40 -0.59
CA ASN A 239 12.09 15.93 -0.06
C ASN A 239 11.85 16.59 1.31
N ASN A 240 12.49 16.05 2.36
CA ASN A 240 12.33 16.45 3.77
C ASN A 240 11.12 15.90 4.54
N ASN A 241 10.17 15.21 3.89
CA ASN A 241 9.08 14.54 4.59
C ASN A 241 8.77 13.17 3.97
N TRP A 242 9.11 12.09 4.67
CA TRP A 242 9.00 10.74 4.14
C TRP A 242 7.78 10.02 4.71
N ASP A 243 6.59 10.60 4.57
CA ASP A 243 5.35 9.98 5.01
C ASP A 243 5.05 8.70 4.20
N TYR A 244 4.63 7.64 4.90
CA TYR A 244 4.46 6.31 4.32
C TYR A 244 3.21 5.58 4.82
N ASP A 245 2.75 4.63 4.02
CA ASP A 245 1.89 3.55 4.46
C ASP A 245 2.73 2.30 4.78
N THR A 246 2.24 1.45 5.67
CA THR A 246 2.86 0.15 5.97
C THR A 246 2.10 -0.99 5.33
N ARG A 247 2.78 -1.87 4.57
CA ARG A 247 2.20 -3.10 4.02
C ARG A 247 2.94 -4.33 4.54
N THR A 248 2.19 -5.38 4.86
CA THR A 248 2.73 -6.65 5.35
C THR A 248 3.00 -7.61 4.21
N PHE A 249 3.95 -8.52 4.39
CA PHE A 249 4.13 -9.65 3.47
C PHE A 249 3.01 -10.69 3.66
N GLY A 250 2.50 -11.22 2.56
CA GLY A 250 1.48 -12.26 2.52
C GLY A 250 2.07 -13.68 2.46
N GLN A 251 3.40 -13.81 2.42
CA GLN A 251 4.13 -15.08 2.47
C GLN A 251 5.53 -14.88 3.05
N ASP A 252 6.12 -15.96 3.57
CA ASP A 252 7.48 -15.94 4.12
C ASP A 252 8.51 -15.88 3.00
N TYR A 253 9.56 -15.08 3.16
CA TYR A 253 10.71 -14.99 2.26
C TYR A 253 11.98 -15.52 2.92
N SER A 254 12.95 -15.97 2.13
CA SER A 254 14.23 -16.50 2.63
C SER A 254 15.48 -15.86 2.04
N GLY A 255 15.32 -15.07 0.98
CA GLY A 255 16.38 -14.34 0.30
C GLY A 255 16.11 -12.84 0.23
N ASN A 256 16.89 -12.14 -0.58
CA ASN A 256 16.66 -10.74 -0.90
C ASN A 256 15.27 -10.54 -1.50
N ILE A 257 14.56 -9.50 -1.06
CA ILE A 257 13.21 -9.19 -1.50
C ILE A 257 13.27 -8.05 -2.51
N ILE A 258 12.60 -8.24 -3.65
CA ILE A 258 12.41 -7.19 -4.65
C ILE A 258 10.94 -6.80 -4.63
N VAL A 259 10.64 -5.53 -4.34
CA VAL A 259 9.30 -4.97 -4.37
C VAL A 259 9.21 -4.00 -5.55
N CYS A 260 8.65 -4.43 -6.67
CA CYS A 260 8.32 -3.54 -7.78
C CYS A 260 7.02 -2.81 -7.46
N HIS A 261 6.95 -1.50 -7.67
CA HIS A 261 5.78 -0.69 -7.30
C HIS A 261 5.44 0.36 -8.37
N GLN A 262 4.16 0.71 -8.47
CA GLN A 262 3.66 1.62 -9.52
C GLN A 262 2.34 2.27 -9.12
N ALA A 263 2.20 3.57 -9.37
CA ALA A 263 0.89 4.22 -9.39
C ALA A 263 0.10 3.74 -10.62
N MET A 264 -0.99 3.01 -10.39
CA MET A 264 -1.83 2.34 -11.40
C MET A 264 -3.07 3.14 -11.79
N SER A 265 -3.26 4.34 -11.24
CA SER A 265 -4.31 5.27 -11.63
C SER A 265 -3.78 6.68 -11.88
N TYR A 266 -4.65 7.50 -12.45
CA TYR A 266 -4.40 8.88 -12.82
C TYR A 266 -5.60 9.74 -12.40
N ASN A 267 -5.88 9.73 -11.10
CA ASN A 267 -6.96 10.51 -10.50
C ASN A 267 -6.55 11.97 -10.30
N ASP A 268 -5.26 12.23 -10.11
CA ASP A 268 -4.65 13.55 -10.10
C ASP A 268 -3.58 13.64 -11.21
N PRO A 269 -3.67 14.64 -12.11
CA PRO A 269 -2.79 14.77 -13.25
C PRO A 269 -1.39 15.31 -12.93
N SER A 270 -1.19 15.85 -11.72
CA SER A 270 0.14 16.29 -11.28
C SER A 270 1.14 15.13 -11.27
N TRP A 271 2.43 15.44 -11.43
CA TRP A 271 3.45 14.41 -11.49
C TRP A 271 3.62 13.73 -10.14
N ILE A 272 3.77 12.41 -10.16
CA ILE A 272 4.07 11.58 -8.99
C ILE A 272 4.78 10.31 -9.45
N THR A 273 5.59 9.76 -8.56
CA THR A 273 6.08 8.38 -8.64
C THR A 273 5.69 7.64 -7.35
N THR A 274 6.35 6.55 -7.03
CA THR A 274 6.13 5.77 -5.80
C THR A 274 7.49 5.43 -5.21
N TYR A 275 7.53 5.12 -3.91
CA TYR A 275 8.74 4.64 -3.26
C TYR A 275 8.42 3.57 -2.23
N ILE A 276 9.43 2.77 -1.90
CA ILE A 276 9.38 1.79 -0.82
C ILE A 276 10.65 1.88 0.03
N SER A 277 10.61 1.31 1.23
CA SER A 277 11.79 1.05 2.07
C SER A 277 11.47 0.03 3.15
N LYS A 278 12.47 -0.35 3.95
CA LYS A 278 12.28 -1.09 5.20
C LYS A 278 11.36 -0.33 6.18
N GLU A 279 10.62 -1.05 7.01
CA GLU A 279 9.67 -0.49 7.98
C GLU A 279 10.29 0.45 9.02
N ASP A 280 11.51 0.21 9.46
CA ASP A 280 12.21 1.02 10.46
C ASP A 280 13.32 1.91 9.87
N SER A 281 13.61 1.77 8.58
CA SER A 281 14.69 2.48 7.90
C SER A 281 14.31 2.87 6.47
N ARG A 282 14.35 4.17 6.19
CA ARG A 282 14.17 4.69 4.84
C ARG A 282 15.34 4.33 3.91
N THR A 283 16.54 4.24 4.46
CA THR A 283 17.81 4.05 3.75
C THR A 283 18.23 2.59 3.72
N ALA A 284 17.26 1.68 3.68
CA ALA A 284 17.52 0.25 3.64
C ALA A 284 16.38 -0.48 2.91
N PRO A 285 16.70 -1.52 2.13
CA PRO A 285 15.68 -2.30 1.45
C PRO A 285 14.92 -3.19 2.44
N PRO A 286 13.66 -3.54 2.15
CA PRO A 286 12.96 -4.60 2.88
C PRO A 286 13.73 -5.92 2.80
N SER A 287 13.72 -6.68 3.89
CA SER A 287 14.46 -7.93 4.03
C SER A 287 13.56 -9.09 4.45
N SER A 288 14.01 -10.32 4.21
CA SER A 288 13.26 -11.54 4.57
C SER A 288 12.96 -11.73 6.06
N GLY A 289 13.58 -10.94 6.94
CA GLY A 289 13.30 -10.93 8.37
C GLY A 289 12.25 -9.92 8.81
N ASP A 290 11.74 -9.10 7.89
CA ASP A 290 10.76 -8.06 8.19
C ASP A 290 9.33 -8.60 8.04
N ASP A 291 8.42 -8.16 8.90
CA ASP A 291 6.99 -8.50 8.77
C ASP A 291 6.27 -7.57 7.76
N CYS A 292 6.88 -6.43 7.47
CA CYS A 292 6.29 -5.38 6.64
C CYS A 292 7.34 -4.44 6.03
N PHE A 293 6.88 -3.56 5.15
CA PHE A 293 7.66 -2.54 4.46
C PHE A 293 6.87 -1.23 4.34
N ARG A 294 7.59 -0.13 4.13
CA ARG A 294 7.00 1.18 3.81
C ARG A 294 6.72 1.26 2.32
N ILE A 295 5.61 1.89 1.95
CA ILE A 295 5.28 2.23 0.57
C ILE A 295 4.39 3.48 0.57
N ALA A 296 4.60 4.37 -0.40
CA ALA A 296 3.73 5.53 -0.61
C ALA A 296 3.92 6.12 -2.01
N LEU A 297 3.11 7.13 -2.34
CA LEU A 297 3.40 8.02 -3.45
C LEU A 297 4.69 8.79 -3.13
N ASN A 298 5.47 9.12 -4.16
CA ASN A 298 6.68 9.92 -4.02
C ASN A 298 6.60 11.16 -4.92
N GLY A 299 6.72 12.33 -4.31
CA GLY A 299 6.69 13.61 -4.99
C GLY A 299 8.04 14.24 -5.25
N ALA A 300 9.13 13.58 -4.85
CA ALA A 300 10.50 14.09 -4.96
C ALA A 300 10.56 15.57 -4.51
N GLU A 301 11.10 16.49 -5.32
CA GLU A 301 11.03 17.94 -5.07
C GLU A 301 9.87 18.63 -5.82
N ALA A 302 9.10 17.86 -6.58
CA ALA A 302 8.04 18.36 -7.47
C ALA A 302 6.68 18.51 -6.78
N ALA A 303 6.39 17.70 -5.76
CA ALA A 303 5.10 17.69 -5.09
C ALA A 303 5.20 17.26 -3.61
N ASN A 304 4.43 17.93 -2.74
CA ASN A 304 4.30 17.56 -1.32
C ASN A 304 2.89 17.06 -0.95
N SER A 305 2.01 16.94 -1.94
CA SER A 305 0.66 16.41 -1.81
C SER A 305 0.19 15.94 -3.19
N HIS A 306 -0.75 15.01 -3.20
CA HIS A 306 -1.30 14.44 -4.42
C HIS A 306 -2.70 13.89 -4.13
N GLY A 307 -3.57 13.87 -5.14
CA GLY A 307 -4.85 13.17 -5.02
C GLY A 307 -4.67 11.67 -4.77
N THR A 308 -5.71 11.02 -4.23
CA THR A 308 -5.69 9.59 -3.96
C THR A 308 -5.47 8.77 -5.23
N GLU A 309 -4.48 7.89 -5.22
CA GLU A 309 -4.17 6.96 -6.31
C GLU A 309 -4.25 5.50 -5.84
N THR A 310 -4.49 4.60 -6.79
CA THR A 310 -4.30 3.16 -6.61
C THR A 310 -2.83 2.83 -6.86
N VAL A 311 -2.13 2.32 -5.86
CA VAL A 311 -0.75 1.84 -5.97
C VAL A 311 -0.77 0.31 -6.03
N GLY A 312 -0.11 -0.24 -7.05
CA GLY A 312 0.16 -1.67 -7.19
C GLY A 312 1.59 -2.00 -6.79
N TYR A 313 1.79 -3.17 -6.20
CA TYR A 313 3.12 -3.70 -5.93
C TYR A 313 3.20 -5.20 -6.17
N ILE A 314 4.36 -5.65 -6.63
CA ILE A 314 4.68 -7.05 -6.93
C ILE A 314 5.99 -7.41 -6.22
N ILE A 315 5.94 -8.45 -5.40
CA ILE A 315 7.03 -8.88 -4.53
C ILE A 315 7.60 -10.21 -5.03
N PHE A 316 8.91 -10.22 -5.24
CA PHE A 316 9.69 -11.39 -5.61
C PHE A 316 10.77 -11.71 -4.59
N GLU A 317 11.22 -12.96 -4.59
CA GLU A 317 12.48 -13.36 -3.96
C GLU A 317 13.57 -13.41 -5.04
N GLU A 318 14.77 -12.92 -4.72
CA GLU A 318 15.93 -13.03 -5.62
C GLU A 318 16.16 -14.48 -6.06
N GLY A 319 16.40 -14.67 -7.36
CA GLY A 319 16.54 -15.99 -7.95
C GLY A 319 16.37 -15.97 -9.46
N CYS A 320 16.70 -17.08 -10.10
CA CYS A 320 16.59 -17.23 -11.55
C CYS A 320 16.04 -18.61 -11.91
N SER A 321 15.21 -18.68 -12.94
CA SER A 321 14.66 -19.92 -13.49
C SER A 321 14.06 -19.66 -14.88
N GLU A 322 13.07 -20.46 -15.26
CA GLU A 322 12.23 -20.27 -16.43
C GLU A 322 10.75 -20.25 -16.06
N VAL A 323 9.97 -19.43 -16.75
CA VAL A 323 8.50 -19.44 -16.73
C VAL A 323 8.00 -19.55 -18.17
N ALA A 324 7.11 -20.50 -18.45
CA ALA A 324 6.65 -20.80 -19.81
C ALA A 324 7.80 -21.05 -20.83
N GLY A 325 8.94 -21.57 -20.37
CA GLY A 325 10.14 -21.80 -21.20
C GLY A 325 10.96 -20.53 -21.52
N ILE A 326 10.67 -19.40 -20.87
CA ILE A 326 11.41 -18.15 -20.99
C ILE A 326 12.22 -17.95 -19.71
N LYS A 327 13.54 -17.78 -19.85
CA LYS A 327 14.43 -17.51 -18.72
C LYS A 327 14.07 -16.18 -18.06
N TYR A 328 14.13 -16.15 -16.73
CA TYR A 328 14.07 -14.93 -15.95
C TYR A 328 15.15 -14.87 -14.86
N ASP A 329 15.62 -13.67 -14.54
CA ASP A 329 16.59 -13.45 -13.45
C ASP A 329 16.14 -12.26 -12.62
N ILE A 330 16.01 -12.47 -11.31
CA ILE A 330 15.59 -11.49 -10.30
C ILE A 330 16.80 -11.21 -9.43
N LYS A 331 17.19 -9.94 -9.30
CA LYS A 331 18.35 -9.53 -8.50
C LYS A 331 18.08 -8.27 -7.71
N GLN A 332 18.65 -8.22 -6.51
CA GLN A 332 18.93 -6.98 -5.82
C GLN A 332 20.36 -6.52 -6.16
N THR A 333 20.56 -5.21 -6.36
CA THR A 333 21.90 -4.64 -6.55
C THR A 333 22.63 -4.51 -5.21
N THR A 334 23.90 -4.17 -5.24
CA THR A 334 24.51 -3.49 -4.08
C THR A 334 24.02 -2.04 -4.01
N ASP A 335 24.19 -1.38 -2.87
CA ASP A 335 24.04 0.07 -2.73
C ASP A 335 25.16 0.80 -3.50
N THR A 336 24.94 0.92 -4.81
CA THR A 336 25.92 1.47 -5.76
C THR A 336 25.27 2.19 -6.94
N VAL A 337 23.96 2.09 -7.13
CA VAL A 337 23.28 2.73 -8.27
C VAL A 337 23.09 4.20 -7.94
N ALA A 338 23.69 5.10 -8.71
CA ALA A 338 23.62 6.54 -8.47
C ALA A 338 22.98 7.28 -9.65
N GLY A 339 23.02 8.61 -9.61
CA GLY A 339 22.29 9.48 -10.53
C GLY A 339 22.69 9.33 -12.01
N LEU A 340 21.78 9.69 -12.91
CA LEU A 340 21.98 9.64 -14.36
C LEU A 340 23.18 10.49 -14.80
N THR A 341 23.51 11.57 -14.07
CA THR A 341 24.68 12.42 -14.35
C THR A 341 25.97 11.98 -13.63
N ASN A 342 25.92 10.95 -12.78
CA ASN A 342 27.08 10.44 -12.02
C ASN A 342 27.93 9.39 -12.77
N SER A 343 27.78 9.26 -14.09
CA SER A 343 28.46 8.28 -14.97
C SER A 343 27.90 6.84 -14.96
N PRO A 344 26.59 6.63 -15.21
CA PRO A 344 25.99 5.31 -15.48
C PRO A 344 26.57 4.65 -16.75
N PRO A 345 26.36 3.33 -16.97
CA PRO A 345 25.50 2.42 -16.22
C PRO A 345 26.12 1.82 -14.95
N TYR A 346 25.33 1.73 -13.89
CA TYR A 346 25.66 0.92 -12.70
C TYR A 346 25.22 -0.52 -12.94
N SER A 347 26.19 -1.37 -13.25
CA SER A 347 25.93 -2.72 -13.77
C SER A 347 25.91 -3.78 -12.68
N THR A 348 24.88 -4.64 -12.71
CA THR A 348 24.76 -5.84 -11.88
C THR A 348 24.67 -7.08 -12.77
N SER A 349 25.53 -8.06 -12.50
CA SER A 349 25.53 -9.32 -13.26
C SER A 349 24.32 -10.18 -12.94
N PHE A 350 23.79 -10.85 -13.96
CA PHE A 350 22.78 -11.89 -13.79
C PHE A 350 23.38 -13.13 -13.11
N SER A 351 22.54 -13.89 -12.41
CA SER A 351 22.88 -15.19 -11.83
C SER A 351 22.93 -16.30 -12.87
N GLN A 352 22.25 -16.11 -14.00
CA GLN A 352 22.33 -16.98 -15.18
C GLN A 352 22.75 -16.23 -16.45
N THR A 353 23.13 -16.97 -17.49
CA THR A 353 23.42 -16.39 -18.82
C THR A 353 22.21 -16.55 -19.72
N PHE A 354 21.79 -15.45 -20.34
CA PHE A 354 20.78 -15.46 -21.37
C PHE A 354 21.38 -15.76 -22.75
N ASP A 355 20.62 -16.39 -23.64
CA ASP A 355 21.05 -16.69 -25.01
C ASP A 355 21.09 -15.41 -25.86
N THR A 356 20.20 -14.47 -25.56
CA THR A 356 20.14 -13.10 -26.10
C THR A 356 20.02 -12.10 -24.96
N SER A 357 20.39 -10.84 -25.16
CA SER A 357 20.09 -9.81 -24.15
C SER A 357 18.59 -9.87 -23.81
N PRO A 358 18.21 -9.86 -22.52
CA PRO A 358 16.81 -9.82 -22.11
C PRO A 358 16.01 -8.74 -22.85
N ALA A 359 14.84 -9.13 -23.37
CA ALA A 359 13.96 -8.21 -24.09
C ALA A 359 13.08 -7.38 -23.14
N VAL A 360 12.91 -7.83 -21.90
CA VAL A 360 12.12 -7.13 -20.88
C VAL A 360 12.92 -7.03 -19.59
N LEU A 361 13.01 -5.84 -19.01
CA LEU A 361 13.62 -5.58 -17.71
C LEU A 361 12.67 -4.69 -16.90
N ILE A 362 12.33 -5.10 -15.68
CA ILE A 362 11.55 -4.26 -14.76
C ILE A 362 12.46 -3.94 -13.60
N SER A 363 13.03 -2.73 -13.57
CA SER A 363 13.77 -2.20 -12.44
C SER A 363 12.89 -1.43 -11.46
N THR A 364 13.34 -1.33 -10.22
CA THR A 364 12.68 -0.60 -9.14
C THR A 364 13.72 -0.11 -8.13
N LEU A 365 13.42 1.00 -7.46
CA LEU A 365 14.17 1.47 -6.29
C LEU A 365 13.71 0.66 -5.09
N LEU A 366 14.60 0.28 -4.17
CA LEU A 366 14.21 -0.52 -2.98
C LEU A 366 14.33 0.23 -1.65
N GLU A 367 14.86 1.44 -1.67
CA GLU A 367 14.97 2.34 -0.54
C GLU A 367 15.06 3.78 -1.04
N MET A 368 15.26 4.72 -0.11
CA MET A 368 15.59 6.11 -0.40
C MET A 368 16.72 6.56 0.54
N ASP A 369 17.95 6.47 0.07
CA ASP A 369 19.14 7.06 0.70
C ASP A 369 19.20 8.57 0.43
N GLY A 370 18.93 8.98 -0.81
CA GLY A 370 18.92 10.37 -1.25
C GLY A 370 17.79 11.18 -0.61
N ASN A 371 18.04 12.46 -0.32
CA ASN A 371 17.06 13.32 0.33
C ASN A 371 16.04 13.95 -0.63
N ASN A 372 16.31 13.93 -1.93
CA ASN A 372 15.52 14.65 -2.92
C ASN A 372 14.47 13.74 -3.59
N GLY A 373 14.55 12.43 -3.34
CA GLY A 373 13.73 11.43 -4.02
C GLY A 373 14.25 11.13 -5.41
N GLY A 374 13.73 10.07 -6.01
CA GLY A 374 14.17 9.62 -7.32
C GLY A 374 13.42 8.40 -7.78
N TRP A 375 13.74 7.94 -8.98
CA TRP A 375 13.21 6.69 -9.52
C TRP A 375 14.28 6.00 -10.36
N THR A 376 14.23 4.68 -10.40
CA THR A 376 15.14 3.89 -11.22
C THR A 376 14.74 3.94 -12.69
N LEU A 377 15.72 3.81 -13.57
CA LEU A 377 15.53 3.60 -15.00
C LEU A 377 16.45 2.48 -15.51
N ASP A 378 16.04 1.88 -16.63
CA ASP A 378 16.85 0.91 -17.35
C ASP A 378 17.78 1.65 -18.31
N TYR A 379 19.10 1.54 -18.08
CA TYR A 379 20.10 2.28 -18.87
C TYR A 379 20.71 1.41 -19.98
N SER A 380 21.00 0.15 -19.69
CA SER A 380 21.58 -0.79 -20.66
C SER A 380 21.32 -2.24 -20.28
N ILE A 381 21.14 -3.12 -21.27
CA ILE A 381 20.92 -4.55 -21.05
C ILE A 381 21.86 -5.35 -21.96
N SER A 382 22.59 -6.31 -21.39
CA SER A 382 23.40 -7.29 -22.15
C SER A 382 22.96 -8.71 -21.84
N GLN A 383 23.60 -9.73 -22.42
CA GLN A 383 23.35 -11.14 -22.09
C GLN A 383 23.71 -11.52 -20.64
N THR A 384 24.55 -10.72 -19.97
CA THR A 384 25.17 -11.10 -18.69
C THR A 384 24.93 -10.09 -17.56
N GLN A 385 24.40 -8.91 -17.85
CA GLN A 385 24.18 -7.86 -16.85
C GLN A 385 23.06 -6.89 -17.25
N ALA A 386 22.43 -6.31 -16.23
CA ALA A 386 21.58 -5.13 -16.34
C ALA A 386 22.36 -3.92 -15.80
N GLY A 387 22.27 -2.80 -16.52
CA GLY A 387 22.83 -1.51 -16.14
C GLY A 387 21.70 -0.53 -15.83
N LEU A 388 21.71 0.00 -14.62
CA LEU A 388 20.68 0.89 -14.10
C LEU A 388 21.23 2.30 -13.85
N ALA A 389 20.34 3.25 -13.62
CA ALA A 389 20.62 4.54 -13.01
C ALA A 389 19.42 4.97 -12.16
N VAL A 390 19.66 5.89 -11.22
CA VAL A 390 18.59 6.67 -10.59
C VAL A 390 18.45 7.98 -11.34
N ASP A 391 17.23 8.44 -11.51
CA ASP A 391 16.94 9.76 -12.04
C ASP A 391 16.17 10.59 -11.03
N GLU A 392 16.40 11.89 -11.11
CA GLU A 392 15.80 12.89 -10.25
C GLU A 392 15.01 13.88 -11.09
N ASP A 393 14.14 14.62 -10.43
CA ASP A 393 13.50 15.75 -11.06
C ASP A 393 14.48 16.90 -11.34
N GLN A 394 13.98 17.94 -12.01
CA GLN A 394 14.71 19.19 -12.22
C GLN A 394 13.84 20.37 -11.74
N VAL A 395 13.06 20.13 -10.68
CA VAL A 395 12.26 21.12 -9.98
C VAL A 395 13.10 21.67 -8.85
N GLY A 396 13.19 22.99 -8.73
CA GLY A 396 14.04 23.64 -7.73
C GLY A 396 15.50 23.80 -8.18
N ASP A 397 16.09 22.79 -8.82
CA ASP A 397 17.40 22.90 -9.47
C ASP A 397 17.51 22.10 -10.79
N SER A 398 18.71 22.06 -11.39
CA SER A 398 18.94 21.44 -12.71
C SER A 398 19.81 20.18 -12.66
N GLU A 399 20.29 19.79 -11.48
CA GLU A 399 21.13 18.62 -11.29
C GLU A 399 20.28 17.35 -11.34
N ARG A 400 20.88 16.23 -11.73
CA ARG A 400 20.26 14.88 -11.73
C ARG A 400 21.24 13.85 -11.17
N GLY A 401 22.04 14.36 -10.25
CA GLY A 401 23.16 13.69 -9.64
C GLY A 401 22.71 13.23 -8.28
N HIS A 402 22.61 11.92 -8.12
CA HIS A 402 22.01 11.27 -6.97
C HIS A 402 23.10 10.52 -6.19
N THR A 403 22.93 10.38 -4.87
CA THR A 403 23.74 9.45 -4.06
C THR A 403 23.52 7.98 -4.51
N THR A 404 24.25 7.03 -3.95
CA THR A 404 23.99 5.61 -4.20
C THR A 404 22.65 5.17 -3.59
N GLU A 405 22.01 4.21 -4.24
CA GLU A 405 20.78 3.54 -3.84
C GLU A 405 20.91 2.05 -4.15
N THR A 406 20.19 1.19 -3.43
CA THR A 406 19.92 -0.17 -3.88
C THR A 406 18.67 -0.21 -4.76
N CYS A 407 18.80 -0.91 -5.88
CA CYS A 407 17.71 -1.20 -6.79
C CYS A 407 17.43 -2.71 -6.81
N GLY A 408 16.26 -3.07 -7.30
CA GLY A 408 15.90 -4.44 -7.68
C GLY A 408 15.55 -4.50 -9.15
N PHE A 409 15.64 -5.68 -9.74
CA PHE A 409 15.07 -5.90 -11.07
C PHE A 409 14.64 -7.35 -11.29
N ILE A 410 13.76 -7.53 -12.26
CA ILE A 410 13.48 -8.82 -12.92
C ILE A 410 13.69 -8.67 -14.43
N ALA A 411 14.50 -9.54 -15.02
CA ALA A 411 14.79 -9.60 -16.45
C ALA A 411 14.16 -10.84 -17.07
N PHE A 412 13.56 -10.73 -18.25
CA PHE A 412 13.05 -11.85 -19.05
C PHE A 412 13.71 -11.90 -20.43
N GLU A 413 14.12 -13.10 -20.86
CA GLU A 413 14.84 -13.29 -22.12
C GLU A 413 14.06 -12.77 -23.34
N THR A 414 12.75 -13.04 -23.37
CA THR A 414 11.81 -12.58 -24.41
C THR A 414 10.51 -12.11 -23.77
N ALA A 415 9.71 -11.31 -24.48
CA ALA A 415 8.33 -11.01 -24.05
C ALA A 415 7.48 -12.29 -24.03
N GLY A 416 6.51 -12.37 -23.13
CA GLY A 416 5.74 -13.59 -22.95
C GLY A 416 4.55 -13.45 -22.01
N SER A 417 3.84 -14.55 -21.82
CA SER A 417 2.70 -14.63 -20.93
C SER A 417 2.60 -16.01 -20.26
N TYR A 418 1.77 -16.10 -19.22
CA TYR A 418 1.39 -17.33 -18.56
C TYR A 418 -0.05 -17.20 -18.04
N PRO A 419 -0.89 -18.25 -18.12
CA PRO A 419 -0.69 -19.44 -18.95
C PRO A 419 -0.76 -19.04 -20.44
N ASN A 420 0.16 -19.57 -21.26
CA ASN A 420 0.13 -19.37 -22.72
C ASN A 420 -1.05 -20.08 -23.39
#